data_AF-A0A370X5B9-F1
#
_entry.id   AF-A0A370X5B9-F1
#
_cell.length_a   1.000
_cell.length_b   1.000
_cell.length_c   1.000
_cell.angle_alpha   90.00
_cell.angle_beta   90.00
_cell.angle_gamma   90.00
#
_symmetry.space_group_name_H-M   'P 1'
#
loop_
_entity.id
_entity.type
_entity.pdbx_description
1 polymer ?
#
loop_
_entity_poly.entity_id
_entity_poly.type
_entity_poly.pdbx_seq_one_letter_code
_entity_poly.pdbx_strand_id
1 'polypeptide(L)'
;MLFALKCFCLVVLFCLVLGVEAVAHERLGSPALDPLAGFETRRLRVNQRYLQNMLEQVVIFGAALFGLALYSPDGAAMRAVLATAVVWVLARFAFWMGYHRSAAMRGLGPPGMALSVIVLVYVAGRIGFDVGGIVGAAIPSWHSWLSR
;
A
#
# COMPACT_ATOMS: atom_id res chain seq x y z
N MET A 1 11.60 -9.81 -10.26
CA MET A 1 10.29 -10.30 -9.74
C MET A 1 10.38 -10.95 -8.36
N LEU A 2 11.17 -12.03 -8.16
CA LEU A 2 11.28 -12.70 -6.85
C LEU A 2 11.67 -11.76 -5.70
N PHE A 3 12.57 -10.81 -5.93
CA PHE A 3 12.96 -9.83 -4.92
C PHE A 3 11.80 -8.92 -4.48
N ALA A 4 11.00 -8.45 -5.43
CA ALA A 4 9.81 -7.65 -5.14
C ALA A 4 8.77 -8.46 -4.35
N LEU A 5 8.59 -9.75 -4.68
CA LEU A 5 7.73 -10.65 -3.91
C LEU A 5 8.21 -10.80 -2.46
N LYS A 6 9.53 -10.97 -2.24
CA LYS A 6 10.10 -11.00 -0.88
C LYS A 6 9.78 -9.72 -0.11
N CYS A 7 9.96 -8.55 -0.75
CA CYS A 7 9.61 -7.26 -0.14
C CYS A 7 8.11 -7.16 0.17
N PHE A 8 7.26 -7.60 -0.77
CA PHE A 8 5.81 -7.59 -0.59
C PHE A 8 5.36 -8.49 0.57
N CYS A 9 5.95 -9.68 0.72
CA CYS A 9 5.68 -10.56 1.87
C CYS A 9 6.03 -9.88 3.21
N LEU A 10 7.15 -9.14 3.28
CA LEU A 10 7.50 -8.37 4.47
C LEU A 10 6.47 -7.25 4.75
N VAL A 11 5.99 -6.57 3.71
CA VAL A 11 4.95 -5.55 3.84
C VAL A 11 3.64 -6.14 4.38
N VAL A 12 3.20 -7.27 3.83
CA VAL A 12 2.00 -7.98 4.29
C VAL A 12 2.17 -8.41 5.75
N LEU A 13 3.31 -8.98 6.11
CA LEU A 13 3.61 -9.41 7.47
C LEU A 13 3.57 -8.23 8.45
N PHE A 14 4.35 -7.19 8.20
CA PHE A 14 4.53 -6.10 9.18
C PHE A 14 3.35 -5.15 9.27
N CYS A 15 2.51 -5.06 8.25
CA CYS A 15 1.46 -4.06 8.26
C CYS A 15 0.04 -4.66 8.25
N LEU A 16 -0.21 -5.72 7.48
CA LEU A 16 -1.53 -6.35 7.44
C LEU A 16 -1.68 -7.34 8.61
N VAL A 17 -0.75 -8.30 8.74
CA VAL A 17 -0.84 -9.34 9.78
C VAL A 17 -0.77 -8.73 11.18
N LEU A 18 0.15 -7.79 11.44
CA LEU A 18 0.17 -7.09 12.74
C LEU A 18 -1.13 -6.32 13.04
N GLY A 19 -1.81 -5.79 12.02
CA GLY A 19 -3.13 -5.17 12.19
C GLY A 19 -4.22 -6.18 12.56
N VAL A 20 -4.21 -7.35 11.92
CA VAL A 20 -5.11 -8.47 12.25
C VAL A 20 -4.90 -8.92 13.69
N GLU A 21 -3.64 -9.14 14.09
CA GLU A 21 -3.27 -9.53 15.46
C GLU A 21 -3.74 -8.50 16.48
N ALA A 22 -3.60 -7.20 16.19
CA ALA A 22 -4.07 -6.15 17.08
C ALA A 22 -5.59 -6.16 17.29
N VAL A 23 -6.37 -6.45 16.25
CA VAL A 23 -7.84 -6.63 16.36
C VAL A 23 -8.15 -7.90 17.14
N ALA A 24 -7.49 -9.01 16.82
CA ALA A 24 -7.70 -10.30 17.47
C ALA A 24 -7.42 -10.22 18.98
N HIS A 25 -6.30 -9.61 19.37
CA HIS A 25 -5.91 -9.43 20.76
C HIS A 25 -6.94 -8.62 21.56
N GLU A 26 -7.50 -7.56 20.97
CA GLU A 26 -8.55 -6.78 21.64
C GLU A 26 -9.88 -7.54 21.77
N ARG A 27 -10.21 -8.42 20.84
CA ARG A 27 -11.42 -9.24 20.90
C ARG A 27 -11.31 -10.38 21.91
N LEU A 28 -10.17 -11.09 21.92
CA LEU A 28 -9.97 -12.25 22.78
C LEU A 28 -10.00 -11.90 24.29
N GLY A 29 -9.77 -10.64 24.64
CA GLY A 29 -9.81 -10.15 26.02
C GLY A 29 -11.03 -9.30 26.39
N SER A 30 -12.06 -9.20 25.53
CA SER A 30 -13.19 -8.30 25.78
C SER A 30 -14.54 -8.88 25.36
N PRO A 31 -15.66 -8.25 25.77
CA PRO A 31 -17.00 -8.59 25.25
C PRO A 31 -17.13 -8.46 23.72
N ALA A 32 -16.14 -7.87 23.04
CA ALA A 32 -16.07 -7.82 21.58
C ALA A 32 -15.69 -9.16 20.93
N LEU A 33 -15.51 -10.24 21.71
CA LEU A 33 -15.34 -11.60 21.18
C LEU A 33 -16.49 -11.95 20.22
N ASP A 34 -17.72 -11.65 20.62
CA ASP A 34 -18.87 -11.64 19.72
C ASP A 34 -18.90 -10.28 19.00
N PRO A 35 -18.61 -10.22 17.69
CA PRO A 35 -18.64 -8.97 16.93
C PRO A 35 -20.05 -8.37 16.83
N LEU A 36 -21.11 -9.13 17.15
CA LEU A 36 -22.50 -8.69 17.14
C LEU A 36 -22.96 -8.11 18.47
N ALA A 37 -22.16 -8.23 19.54
CA ALA A 37 -22.50 -7.71 20.86
C ALA A 37 -22.51 -6.17 20.95
N GLY A 38 -22.11 -5.48 19.88
CA GLY A 38 -22.07 -4.01 19.83
C GLY A 38 -21.02 -3.36 20.75
N PHE A 39 -20.14 -4.17 21.36
CA PHE A 39 -19.10 -3.69 22.25
C PHE A 39 -17.84 -3.37 21.44
N GLU A 40 -17.52 -2.08 21.29
CA GLU A 40 -16.28 -1.65 20.65
C GLU A 40 -15.57 -0.55 21.41
N THR A 41 -14.35 -0.86 21.88
CA THR A 41 -13.47 0.16 22.45
C THR A 41 -13.04 1.16 21.35
N ARG A 42 -12.57 2.34 21.76
CA ARG A 42 -11.96 3.29 20.81
C ARG A 42 -10.77 2.66 20.07
N ARG A 43 -9.98 1.84 20.76
CA ARG A 43 -8.78 1.21 20.21
C ARG A 43 -9.15 0.14 19.17
N LEU A 44 -10.16 -0.68 19.46
CA LEU A 44 -10.72 -1.66 18.53
C LEU A 44 -11.25 -1.00 17.26
N ARG A 45 -12.01 0.10 17.39
CA ARG A 45 -12.51 0.87 16.22
C ARG A 45 -11.37 1.42 15.36
N VAL A 46 -10.31 1.96 15.99
CA VAL A 46 -9.14 2.43 15.25
C VAL A 46 -8.47 1.28 14.50
N ASN A 47 -8.26 0.14 15.15
CA ASN A 47 -7.62 -1.03 14.53
C ASN A 47 -8.43 -1.61 13.36
N GLN A 48 -9.77 -1.71 13.49
CA GLN A 48 -10.63 -2.15 12.39
C GLN A 48 -10.59 -1.17 11.20
N ARG A 49 -10.61 0.14 11.45
CA ARG A 49 -10.52 1.16 10.39
C ARG A 49 -9.15 1.19 9.74
N TYR A 50 -8.09 1.00 10.52
CA TYR A 50 -6.74 0.77 10.01
C TYR A 50 -6.72 -0.45 9.09
N LEU A 51 -7.30 -1.58 9.50
CA LEU A 51 -7.27 -2.82 8.74
C LEU A 51 -8.00 -2.71 7.39
N GLN A 52 -9.18 -2.09 7.38
CA GLN A 52 -9.92 -1.82 6.14
C GLN A 52 -9.10 -0.94 5.19
N ASN A 53 -8.56 0.18 5.69
CA ASN A 53 -7.69 1.02 4.89
C ASN A 53 -6.45 0.26 4.40
N MET A 54 -5.89 -0.61 5.23
CA MET A 54 -4.69 -1.34 4.91
C MET A 54 -4.92 -2.35 3.79
N LEU A 55 -6.06 -3.04 3.78
CA LEU A 55 -6.41 -3.97 2.69
C LEU A 55 -6.48 -3.26 1.33
N GLU A 56 -7.15 -2.11 1.28
CA GLU A 56 -7.22 -1.27 0.07
C GLU A 56 -5.82 -0.83 -0.38
N GLN A 57 -4.99 -0.42 0.57
CA GLN A 57 -3.69 0.17 0.29
C GLN A 57 -2.63 -0.89 -0.07
N VAL A 58 -2.71 -2.11 0.46
CA VAL A 58 -1.84 -3.24 0.07
C VAL A 58 -2.06 -3.59 -1.39
N VAL A 59 -3.29 -3.59 -1.88
CA VAL A 59 -3.60 -3.90 -3.29
C VAL A 59 -2.96 -2.86 -4.21
N ILE A 60 -3.15 -1.58 -3.93
CA ILE A 60 -2.57 -0.47 -4.70
C ILE A 60 -1.04 -0.53 -4.66
N PHE A 61 -0.47 -0.73 -3.47
CA PHE A 61 0.97 -0.79 -3.29
C PHE A 61 1.60 -2.02 -3.94
N GLY A 62 0.94 -3.18 -3.89
CA GLY A 62 1.38 -4.40 -4.56
C GLY A 62 1.52 -4.17 -6.07
N ALA A 63 0.47 -3.63 -6.71
CA ALA A 63 0.52 -3.27 -8.12
C ALA A 63 1.69 -2.31 -8.43
N ALA A 64 1.87 -1.28 -7.61
CA ALA A 64 2.96 -0.31 -7.75
C ALA A 64 4.34 -0.97 -7.64
N LEU A 65 4.56 -1.81 -6.62
CA LEU A 65 5.84 -2.44 -6.32
C LEU A 65 6.24 -3.45 -7.41
N PHE A 66 5.30 -4.29 -7.86
CA PHE A 66 5.56 -5.24 -8.95
C PHE A 66 5.78 -4.52 -10.28
N GLY A 67 5.01 -3.46 -10.57
CA GLY A 67 5.22 -2.62 -11.74
C GLY A 67 6.60 -1.95 -11.75
N LEU A 68 7.01 -1.37 -10.63
CA LEU A 68 8.35 -0.78 -10.48
C LEU A 68 9.46 -1.81 -10.71
N ALA A 69 9.27 -3.02 -10.19
CA ALA A 69 10.24 -4.10 -10.35
C ALA A 69 10.35 -4.62 -11.79
N LEU A 70 9.32 -4.46 -12.64
CA LEU A 70 9.39 -4.81 -14.07
C LEU A 70 10.34 -3.87 -14.81
N TYR A 71 10.40 -2.62 -14.38
CA TYR A 71 11.26 -1.57 -14.95
C TYR A 71 12.61 -1.41 -14.23
N SER A 72 12.98 -2.35 -13.37
CA SER A 72 14.23 -2.34 -12.60
C SER A 72 15.12 -3.52 -12.99
N PRO A 73 15.96 -3.40 -14.03
CA PRO A 73 16.66 -4.56 -14.62
C PRO A 73 17.89 -5.04 -13.84
N ASP A 74 18.54 -4.15 -13.07
CA ASP A 74 19.78 -4.45 -12.36
C ASP A 74 19.68 -4.25 -10.84
N GLY A 75 20.75 -4.61 -10.14
CA GLY A 75 20.80 -4.51 -8.68
C GLY A 75 20.70 -3.07 -8.17
N ALA A 76 21.18 -2.07 -8.92
CA ALA A 76 21.10 -0.67 -8.52
C ALA A 76 19.65 -0.16 -8.62
N ALA A 77 18.95 -0.48 -9.71
CA ALA A 77 17.54 -0.16 -9.89
C ALA A 77 16.65 -0.92 -8.89
N MET A 78 16.99 -2.18 -8.58
CA MET A 78 16.24 -2.99 -7.61
C MET A 78 16.30 -2.43 -6.17
N ARG A 79 17.29 -1.58 -5.84
CA ARG A 79 17.30 -0.83 -4.58
C ARG A 79 16.11 0.12 -4.46
N ALA A 80 15.59 0.64 -5.56
CA ALA A 80 14.38 1.47 -5.54
C ALA A 80 13.17 0.66 -5.05
N VAL A 81 13.01 -0.58 -5.49
CA VAL A 81 11.95 -1.50 -5.03
C VAL A 81 12.02 -1.69 -3.51
N LEU A 82 13.22 -1.96 -2.98
CA LEU A 82 13.42 -2.11 -1.53
C LEU A 82 13.12 -0.80 -0.78
N ALA A 83 13.66 0.32 -1.25
CA ALA A 83 13.47 1.62 -0.63
C ALA A 83 11.99 2.02 -0.59
N THR A 84 11.27 1.81 -1.70
CA THR A 84 9.83 2.03 -1.80
C THR A 84 9.06 1.19 -0.79
N ALA A 85 9.39 -0.10 -0.62
CA ALA A 85 8.77 -0.95 0.40
C ALA A 85 9.05 -0.45 1.83
N VAL A 86 10.30 -0.12 2.15
CA VAL A 86 10.68 0.37 3.48
C VAL A 86 9.96 1.68 3.82
N VAL A 87 10.02 2.67 2.93
CA VAL A 87 9.37 3.98 3.16
C VAL A 87 7.86 3.81 3.31
N TRP A 88 7.26 2.94 2.51
CA TRP A 88 5.83 2.69 2.60
C TRP A 88 5.43 2.03 3.93
N VAL A 89 6.20 1.05 4.42
CA VAL A 89 5.97 0.42 5.74
C VAL A 89 6.08 1.45 6.86
N LEU A 90 7.10 2.31 6.83
CA LEU A 90 7.25 3.38 7.83
C LEU A 90 6.07 4.34 7.82
N ALA A 91 5.56 4.71 6.63
CA ALA A 91 4.36 5.53 6.50
C ALA A 91 3.12 4.86 7.11
N ARG A 92 2.97 3.53 6.99
CA ARG A 92 1.86 2.78 7.61
C ARG A 92 1.96 2.76 9.12
N PHE A 93 3.16 2.57 9.67
CA PHE A 93 3.37 2.67 11.11
C PHE A 93 3.08 4.09 11.63
N ALA A 94 3.54 5.13 10.93
CA ALA A 94 3.23 6.51 11.27
C ALA A 94 1.72 6.80 11.25
N PHE A 95 1.02 6.32 10.22
CA PHE A 95 -0.43 6.40 10.12
C PHE A 95 -1.13 5.70 11.30
N TRP A 96 -0.75 4.46 11.58
CA TRP A 96 -1.39 3.65 12.62
C TRP A 96 -1.19 4.24 14.02
N MET A 97 0.06 4.58 14.36
CA MET A 97 0.39 5.24 15.63
C MET A 97 -0.27 6.62 15.76
N GLY A 98 -0.30 7.39 14.67
CA GLY A 98 -0.99 8.68 14.61
C GLY A 98 -2.47 8.54 14.88
N TYR A 99 -3.12 7.54 14.28
CA TYR A 99 -4.56 7.33 14.41
C TYR A 99 -4.97 6.94 15.83
N HIS A 100 -4.13 6.20 16.56
CA HIS A 100 -4.36 5.94 17.99
C HIS A 100 -4.29 7.21 18.84
N ARG A 101 -3.45 8.20 18.49
CA ARG A 101 -3.38 9.48 19.20
C ARG A 101 -4.59 10.34 18.90
N SER A 102 -4.87 10.66 17.63
CA SER A 102 -6.04 11.44 17.26
C SER A 102 -6.50 11.17 15.83
N ALA A 103 -7.77 11.47 15.54
CA ALA A 103 -8.31 11.34 14.19
C ALA A 103 -7.61 12.29 13.20
N ALA A 104 -7.17 13.47 13.66
CA ALA A 104 -6.42 14.43 12.85
C ALA A 104 -5.02 13.92 12.47
N MET A 105 -4.35 13.22 13.38
CA MET A 105 -3.02 12.62 13.15
C MET A 105 -3.04 11.43 12.18
N ARG A 106 -4.21 10.99 11.69
CA ARG A 106 -4.29 10.08 10.53
C ARG A 106 -3.75 10.72 9.24
N GLY A 107 -3.59 12.05 9.21
CA GLY A 107 -2.96 12.79 8.11
C GLY A 107 -1.50 12.39 7.83
N LEU A 108 -0.91 11.48 8.61
CA LEU A 108 0.39 10.86 8.34
C LEU A 108 0.33 9.68 7.34
N GLY A 109 -0.87 9.21 6.98
CA GLY A 109 -1.09 8.15 5.98
C GLY A 109 -1.02 8.57 4.50
N PRO A 110 -1.52 9.76 4.10
CA PRO A 110 -1.43 10.25 2.72
C PRO A 110 -0.04 10.14 2.06
N PRO A 111 1.10 10.38 2.74
CA PRO A 111 2.42 10.17 2.14
C PRO A 111 2.65 8.76 1.58
N GLY A 112 2.21 7.70 2.28
CA GLY A 112 2.36 6.32 1.80
C GLY A 112 1.47 6.01 0.59
N MET A 113 0.26 6.58 0.56
CA MET A 113 -0.62 6.49 -0.60
C MET A 113 -0.02 7.26 -1.80
N ALA A 114 0.46 8.48 -1.57
CA ALA A 114 1.09 9.30 -2.60
C ALA A 114 2.29 8.58 -3.23
N LEU A 115 3.14 7.93 -2.43
CA LEU A 115 4.25 7.11 -2.94
C LEU A 115 3.76 6.02 -3.90
N SER A 116 2.69 5.31 -3.54
CA SER A 116 2.12 4.24 -4.38
C SER A 116 1.59 4.80 -5.71
N VAL A 117 0.89 5.94 -5.64
CA VAL A 117 0.35 6.62 -6.82
C VAL A 117 1.46 7.14 -7.73
N ILE A 118 2.50 7.78 -7.17
CA ILE A 118 3.65 8.27 -7.94
C ILE A 118 4.31 7.12 -8.71
N VAL A 119 4.52 5.97 -8.05
CA VAL A 119 5.09 4.80 -8.71
C VAL A 119 4.16 4.25 -9.80
N LEU A 120 2.84 4.21 -9.58
CA LEU A 120 1.90 3.77 -10.63
C LEU A 120 1.87 4.72 -11.83
N VAL A 121 1.94 6.03 -11.60
CA VAL A 121 2.05 7.03 -12.67
C VAL A 121 3.36 6.84 -13.44
N TYR A 122 4.47 6.59 -12.74
CA TYR A 122 5.75 6.24 -13.38
C TYR A 122 5.62 4.98 -14.26
N VAL A 123 5.03 3.90 -13.73
CA VAL A 123 4.83 2.65 -14.48
C VAL A 123 3.95 2.87 -15.71
N ALA A 124 2.83 3.59 -15.56
CA ALA A 124 1.96 3.93 -16.69
C ALA A 124 2.68 4.75 -17.77
N GLY A 125 3.48 5.74 -17.36
CA GLY A 125 4.31 6.53 -18.28
C GLY A 125 5.36 5.71 -19.01
N ARG A 126 5.98 4.73 -18.33
CA ARG A 126 6.94 3.80 -18.96
C ARG A 126 6.28 2.89 -19.98
N ILE A 127 5.10 2.35 -19.67
CA ILE A 127 4.31 1.56 -20.64
C ILE A 127 3.97 2.41 -21.87
N GLY A 128 3.51 3.65 -21.67
CA GLY A 128 3.23 4.58 -22.76
C GLY A 128 4.46 4.86 -23.63
N PHE A 129 5.62 5.05 -23.00
CA PHE A 129 6.88 5.23 -23.71
C PHE A 129 7.27 4.01 -24.53
N ASP A 130 7.14 2.80 -23.98
CA ASP A 130 7.51 1.57 -24.69
C ASP A 130 6.61 1.31 -25.91
N VAL A 131 5.35 1.76 -25.87
CA VAL A 131 4.37 1.58 -26.96
C VAL A 131 4.52 2.63 -28.07
N GLY A 132 4.79 3.89 -27.74
CA GLY A 132 4.69 5.00 -28.69
C GLY A 132 5.80 6.05 -28.59
N GLY A 133 6.91 5.73 -27.94
CA GLY A 133 7.99 6.68 -27.66
C GLY A 133 7.49 7.87 -26.82
N ILE A 134 8.07 9.05 -27.04
CA ILE A 134 7.74 10.27 -26.28
C ILE A 134 6.25 10.64 -26.41
N VAL A 135 5.65 10.44 -27.59
CA VAL A 135 4.23 10.74 -27.84
C VAL A 135 3.32 9.78 -27.06
N GLY A 136 3.67 8.49 -27.00
CA GLY A 136 2.95 7.50 -26.20
C GLY A 136 3.08 7.71 -24.68
N ALA A 137 4.17 8.30 -24.22
CA ALA A 137 4.36 8.67 -22.82
C ALA A 137 3.52 9.91 -22.40
N ALA A 138 3.21 10.80 -23.35
CA ALA A 138 2.50 12.06 -23.12
C ALA A 138 0.96 11.96 -23.27
N ILE A 139 0.45 10.95 -23.98
CA ILE A 139 -0.99 10.76 -24.24
C ILE A 139 -1.51 9.57 -23.43
N PRO A 140 -2.62 9.70 -22.67
CA PRO A 140 -3.28 8.55 -22.06
C PRO A 140 -3.64 7.51 -23.14
N SER A 141 -3.03 6.33 -23.08
CA SER A 141 -3.03 5.31 -24.15
C SER A 141 -4.39 4.68 -24.48
N TRP A 142 -5.49 5.15 -23.91
CA TRP A 142 -6.84 4.59 -24.13
C TRP A 142 -7.40 4.86 -25.53
N HIS A 143 -6.91 5.86 -26.25
CA HIS A 143 -7.39 6.17 -27.61
C HIS A 143 -6.78 5.27 -28.71
N SER A 144 -5.62 4.64 -28.48
CA SER A 144 -4.93 3.85 -29.52
C SER A 144 -5.44 2.40 -29.64
N TRP A 145 -6.24 1.92 -28.69
CA TRP A 145 -6.83 0.57 -28.69
C TRP A 145 -8.22 0.49 -29.34
N LEU A 146 -8.87 1.63 -29.62
CA LEU A 146 -10.20 1.68 -30.24
C LEU A 146 -10.19 1.77 -31.76
N SER A 147 -9.00 1.79 -32.39
CA SER A 147 -8.83 1.94 -33.83
C SER A 147 -8.22 0.71 -34.53
N ARG A 148 -8.19 -0.45 -33.86
CA ARG A 148 -7.85 -1.75 -34.44
C ARG A 148 -9.00 -2.72 -34.25
#